data_AF-A0A0C3D0Z3-F1
#
_entry.id   AF-A0A0C3D0Z3-F1
#
_cell.length_a   1.000
_cell.length_b   1.000
_cell.length_c   1.000
_cell.angle_alpha   90.00
_cell.angle_beta   90.00
_cell.angle_gamma   90.00
#
_symmetry.space_group_name_H-M   'P 1'
#
loop_
_entity.id
_entity.type
_entity.pdbx_description
1 polymer ?
#
loop_
_entity_poly.entity_id
_entity_poly.type
_entity_poly.pdbx_seq_one_letter_code
_entity_poly.pdbx_strand_id
1 'polypeptide(L)'
;LTMVHTSGVQFCDVMYCSCDGSPDSHLQLLKAGLFPTTTKEPRTIFTFQVLDDFIQDNVKCRTSSMNYYSKLQRNTSNAFPHLVPV
;
A
#
# COMPACT_ATOMS: atom_id res chain seq x y z
N LEU A 1 -7.48 5.01 5.25
CA LEU A 1 -6.64 4.71 4.05
C LEU A 1 -6.49 3.20 3.91
N THR A 2 -6.51 2.68 2.69
CA THR A 2 -6.19 1.28 2.41
C THR A 2 -4.68 1.12 2.31
N MET A 3 -4.07 0.44 3.28
CA MET A 3 -2.63 0.19 3.32
C MET A 3 -2.31 -1.20 2.78
N VAL A 4 -1.43 -1.23 1.78
CA VAL A 4 -0.92 -2.46 1.18
C VAL A 4 0.46 -2.75 1.75
N HIS A 5 0.60 -3.90 2.40
CA HIS A 5 1.80 -4.38 3.06
C HIS A 5 2.12 -5.81 2.58
N THR A 6 3.33 -6.32 2.83
CA THR A 6 3.74 -7.69 2.46
C THR A 6 2.87 -8.77 3.13
N SER A 7 2.36 -8.48 4.33
CA SER A 7 1.43 -9.35 5.05
C SER A 7 0.00 -9.32 4.51
N GLY A 8 -0.35 -8.38 3.63
CA GLY A 8 -1.71 -8.22 3.10
C GLY A 8 -2.18 -6.76 3.03
N VAL A 9 -3.49 -6.59 2.90
CA VAL A 9 -4.18 -5.31 2.75
C VAL A 9 -4.96 -5.03 4.02
N GLN A 10 -4.76 -3.86 4.62
CA GLN A 10 -5.40 -3.47 5.87
C GLN A 10 -5.83 -2.01 5.84
N PHE A 11 -6.81 -1.65 6.66
CA PHE A 11 -7.19 -0.25 6.84
C PHE A 11 -6.30 0.43 7.88
N CYS A 12 -5.90 1.65 7.60
CA CYS A 12 -5.08 2.47 8.49
C CYS A 12 -5.64 3.90 8.52
N ASP A 13 -5.82 4.44 9.72
CA ASP A 13 -6.19 5.84 9.92
C ASP A 13 -4.93 6.68 10.05
N VAL A 14 -4.82 7.68 9.18
CA VAL A 14 -3.68 8.60 9.17
C VAL A 14 -4.18 9.97 9.58
N MET A 15 -3.60 10.51 10.64
CA MET A 15 -3.79 11.90 11.02
C MET A 15 -2.69 12.76 10.41
N TYR A 16 -3.10 13.68 9.54
CA TYR A 16 -2.19 14.64 8.95
C TYR A 16 -1.89 15.76 9.95
N CYS A 17 -0.65 16.20 9.97
CA CYS A 17 -0.24 17.41 10.66
C CYS A 17 -0.89 18.62 10.00
N SER A 18 -1.44 19.53 10.81
CA SER A 18 -2.07 20.79 10.37
C SER A 18 -1.34 22.03 10.90
N CYS A 19 -0.09 21.88 11.32
CA CYS A 19 0.74 23.02 11.76
C CYS A 19 1.02 23.98 10.60
N ASP A 20 1.28 25.25 10.94
CA ASP A 20 1.70 26.24 9.95
C ASP A 20 3.03 25.81 9.29
N GLY A 21 3.08 25.90 7.96
CA GLY A 21 4.19 25.37 7.15
C GLY A 21 4.25 23.83 7.03
N SER A 22 3.22 23.09 7.47
CA SER A 22 3.18 21.65 7.25
C SER A 22 3.16 21.33 5.74
N PRO A 23 3.90 20.29 5.30
CA PRO A 23 3.92 19.90 3.89
C PRO A 23 2.60 19.22 3.51
N ASP A 24 2.32 19.15 2.21
CA ASP A 24 1.12 18.48 1.68
C ASP A 24 0.97 17.03 2.17
N SER A 25 -0.26 16.52 2.16
CA SER A 25 -0.62 15.17 2.64
C SER A 25 0.26 14.06 2.08
N HIS A 26 0.54 14.08 0.77
CA HIS A 26 1.41 13.10 0.12
C HIS A 26 2.86 13.14 0.62
N LEU A 27 3.40 14.33 0.91
CA LEU A 27 4.74 14.49 1.47
C LEU A 27 4.79 14.01 2.93
N GLN A 28 3.73 14.25 3.70
CA GLN A 28 3.63 13.72 5.07
C GLN A 28 3.63 12.19 5.07
N LEU A 29 2.90 11.56 4.15
CA LEU A 29 2.90 10.11 3.97
C LEU A 29 4.28 9.58 3.58
N LEU A 30 4.93 10.23 2.60
CA LEU A 30 6.28 9.83 2.17
C LEU A 30 7.30 9.94 3.31
N LYS A 31 7.23 11.00 4.11
CA LYS A 31 8.06 11.14 5.33
C LYS A 31 7.79 10.04 6.36
N ALA A 32 6.56 9.51 6.40
CA ALA A 32 6.18 8.39 7.26
C ALA A 32 6.52 7.01 6.67
N GLY A 33 7.21 6.94 5.53
CA GLY A 33 7.55 5.65 4.89
C GLY A 33 6.40 5.02 4.11
N LEU A 34 5.37 5.81 3.76
CA LEU A 34 4.18 5.37 3.06
C LEU A 34 4.12 6.03 1.68
N PHE A 35 4.02 5.22 0.64
CA PHE A 35 3.95 5.68 -0.74
C PHE A 35 2.49 5.78 -1.19
N PRO A 36 1.93 6.99 -1.38
CA PRO A 36 0.56 7.14 -1.82
C PRO A 36 0.40 6.79 -3.30
N THR A 37 -0.73 6.18 -3.66
CA THR A 37 -1.07 5.90 -5.07
C THR A 37 -1.40 7.18 -5.83
N THR A 38 -1.96 8.18 -5.15
CA THR A 38 -2.31 9.48 -5.73
C THR A 38 -1.80 10.61 -4.84
N THR A 39 -1.33 11.69 -5.46
CA THR A 39 -0.83 12.87 -4.76
C THR A 39 -1.97 13.67 -4.09
N LYS A 40 -3.13 13.71 -4.75
CA LYS A 40 -4.35 14.36 -4.25
C LYS A 40 -5.26 13.30 -3.64
N GLU A 41 -5.70 13.54 -2.41
CA GLU A 41 -6.65 12.69 -1.68
C GLU A 41 -6.34 11.19 -1.82
N PRO A 42 -5.19 10.73 -1.29
CA PRO A 42 -4.84 9.33 -1.34
C PRO A 42 -5.95 8.49 -0.70
N ARG A 43 -6.34 7.42 -1.39
CA ARG A 43 -7.23 6.38 -0.85
C ARG A 43 -6.45 5.12 -0.50
N THR A 44 -5.38 4.87 -1.26
CA THR A 44 -4.51 3.71 -1.13
C THR A 44 -3.07 4.18 -0.92
N ILE A 45 -2.38 3.48 -0.03
CA ILE A 45 -0.98 3.70 0.31
C ILE A 45 -0.25 2.36 0.30
N PHE A 46 0.99 2.36 -0.17
CA PHE A 46 1.88 1.19 -0.18
C PHE A 46 3.02 1.41 0.81
N THR A 47 3.44 0.37 1.52
CA THR A 47 4.72 0.44 2.22
C THR A 47 5.88 0.26 1.23
N PHE A 48 7.05 0.85 1.50
CA PHE A 48 8.22 0.59 0.66
C PHE A 48 8.58 -0.90 0.61
N GLN A 49 8.37 -1.62 1.72
CA GLN A 49 8.59 -3.07 1.78
C GLN A 49 7.77 -3.86 0.76
N VAL A 50 6.50 -3.50 0.52
CA VAL A 50 5.67 -4.23 -0.45
C VAL A 50 6.08 -3.92 -1.90
N LEU A 51 6.62 -2.72 -2.14
CA LEU A 51 7.18 -2.34 -3.44
C LEU A 51 8.48 -3.13 -3.71
N ASP A 52 9.34 -3.26 -2.71
CA ASP A 52 10.58 -4.04 -2.82
C ASP A 52 10.29 -5.54 -3.02
N ASP A 53 9.34 -6.12 -2.26
CA ASP A 53 8.93 -7.52 -2.42
C ASP A 53 8.32 -7.77 -3.81
N PHE A 54 7.52 -6.82 -4.32
CA PHE A 54 7.00 -6.90 -5.69
C PHE A 54 8.12 -6.89 -6.74
N ILE A 55 9.12 -6.01 -6.62
CA ILE A 55 10.26 -5.97 -7.55
C ILE A 55 11.00 -7.31 -7.52
N GLN A 56 11.21 -7.90 -6.34
CA GLN A 56 11.86 -9.21 -6.24
C GLN A 56 11.06 -10.32 -6.91
N ASP A 57 9.74 -10.40 -6.67
CA ASP A 57 8.87 -11.41 -7.30
C ASP A 57 8.76 -11.21 -8.81
N ASN A 58 8.73 -9.95 -9.27
CA ASN A 58 8.72 -9.62 -10.69
C ASN A 58 10.02 -10.04 -11.38
N VAL A 59 11.18 -9.74 -10.78
CA VAL A 59 12.50 -10.10 -11.35
C VAL A 59 12.72 -11.61 -11.34
N LYS A 60 12.41 -12.29 -10.24
CA LYS A 60 12.70 -13.73 -10.07
C LYS A 60 11.71 -14.62 -10.82
N CYS A 61 10.42 -14.30 -10.77
CA CYS A 61 9.35 -15.19 -11.21
C CYS A 61 8.50 -14.61 -12.36
N ARG A 62 8.81 -13.39 -12.83
CA ARG A 62 7.98 -12.64 -13.80
C ARG A 62 6.54 -12.48 -13.32
N THR A 63 6.36 -12.38 -12.00
CA THR A 63 5.05 -12.21 -11.40
C THR A 63 4.45 -10.88 -11.86
N SER A 64 3.26 -10.92 -12.45
CA SER A 64 2.51 -9.71 -12.79
C SER A 64 2.00 -9.02 -11.52
N SER A 65 1.74 -7.70 -11.61
CA SER A 65 1.13 -6.94 -10.52
C SER A 65 -0.19 -7.56 -10.04
N MET A 66 -1.03 -8.04 -10.97
CA MET A 66 -2.30 -8.70 -10.67
C MET A 66 -2.10 -10.00 -9.86
N ASN A 67 -1.13 -10.84 -10.24
CA ASN A 67 -0.85 -12.10 -9.55
C ASN A 67 -0.27 -11.83 -8.16
N TYR A 68 0.63 -10.85 -8.05
CA TYR A 68 1.20 -10.44 -6.78
C TYR A 68 0.13 -9.88 -5.84
N TYR A 69 -0.76 -9.02 -6.35
CA TYR A 69 -1.88 -8.53 -5.55
C TYR A 69 -2.84 -9.66 -5.15
N SER A 70 -3.08 -10.64 -6.02
CA SER A 70 -3.87 -11.85 -5.67
C SER A 70 -3.21 -12.70 -4.57
N LYS A 71 -1.87 -12.71 -4.47
CA LYS A 71 -1.12 -13.28 -3.34
C LYS A 71 -1.42 -12.48 -2.06
N LEU A 72 -1.35 -11.15 -2.11
CA LEU A 72 -1.67 -10.29 -0.96
C LEU A 72 -3.13 -10.42 -0.49
N GLN A 73 -4.09 -10.57 -1.40
CA GLN A 73 -5.49 -10.83 -1.03
C GLN A 73 -5.63 -12.13 -0.23
N ARG A 74 -4.96 -13.21 -0.64
CA ARG A 74 -4.96 -14.47 0.10
C ARG A 74 -4.24 -14.37 1.45
N ASN A 75 -3.16 -13.59 1.52
CA ASN A 75 -2.48 -13.31 2.79
C ASN A 75 -3.40 -12.58 3.77
N THR A 76 -4.23 -11.67 3.25
CA THR A 76 -5.22 -10.91 4.05
C THR A 76 -6.36 -11.79 4.53
N SER A 77 -6.93 -12.59 3.61
CA SER A 77 -8.00 -13.54 3.92
C SER A 77 -7.92 -14.69 2.94
N ASN A 78 -7.47 -15.84 3.43
CA ASN A 78 -7.38 -17.05 2.61
C ASN A 78 -8.78 -17.61 2.29
N ALA A 79 -9.75 -17.44 3.21
CA ALA A 79 -11.12 -17.93 3.01
C ALA A 79 -11.92 -17.05 2.04
N PHE A 80 -11.74 -15.72 2.09
CA PHE A 80 -12.51 -14.77 1.30
C PHE A 80 -11.63 -13.70 0.63
N PRO A 81 -10.71 -14.09 -0.28
CA PRO A 81 -9.77 -13.16 -0.89
C PRO A 81 -10.44 -12.10 -1.79
N HIS A 82 -11.62 -12.43 -2.35
CA HIS A 82 -12.39 -11.53 -3.21
C HIS A 82 -13.09 -10.39 -2.44
N LEU A 83 -13.17 -10.46 -1.11
CA LEU A 83 -13.69 -9.38 -0.27
C LEU A 83 -12.62 -8.35 0.11
N VAL A 84 -11.36 -8.60 -0.23
CA VAL A 84 -10.26 -7.68 0.01
C VAL A 84 -10.36 -6.51 -0.96
N PRO A 85 -10.43 -5.26 -0.47
CA PRO A 85 -10.69 -4.08 -1.30
C PRO A 85 -9.54 -3.77 -2.25
N VAL A 86 -9.89 -3.54 -3.52
CA VAL A 86 -8.99 -3.14 -4.62
C VAL A 86 -8.71 -1.64 -4.59
#